data_AF-A0A5C7LME7-F1
#
_entry.id   AF-A0A5C7LME7-F1
#
_cell.length_a   1.000
_cell.length_b   1.000
_cell.length_c   1.000
_cell.angle_alpha   90.00
_cell.angle_beta   90.00
_cell.angle_gamma   90.00
#
_symmetry.space_group_name_H-M   'P 1'
#
loop_
_entity.id
_entity.type
_entity.pdbx_description
1 polymer ?
#
loop_
_entity_poly.entity_id
_entity_poly.type
_entity_poly.pdbx_seq_one_letter_code
_entity_poly.pdbx_strand_id
1 'polypeptide(L)'
;MGFLPHGTNNVILDATLTDTGRAFLAKNDGSFSIVKFAVGDDEVDYTLIKQFGRTVGKEKIEKNTPPFQALTNAAFALKNRCVSLSNPNLIRLPSLALAGVGVNSTTNVVSIGTTTTRTRQLAVQQTIGGGETTIDVELRDQAFVLELDNRFLQVLSRAPDNVDAQQRATYILSRDTTETSVGGSQVTFTVGVKAITESQFQVYGAKYNKNLISTFVRVSGLQSGTVLEFEVQINKLS
;
A
#
# COMPACT_ATOMS: atom_id res chain seq x y z
N MET A 1 7.95 11.34 -11.64
CA MET A 1 7.88 12.75 -12.10
C MET A 1 9.20 13.41 -11.76
N GLY A 2 9.48 14.63 -12.23
CA GLY A 2 10.69 15.36 -11.90
C GLY A 2 10.39 16.84 -11.69
N PHE A 3 11.20 17.50 -10.87
CA PHE A 3 11.20 18.96 -10.66
C PHE A 3 12.44 19.55 -11.32
N LEU A 4 12.25 20.21 -12.46
CA LEU A 4 13.37 20.82 -13.19
C LEU A 4 13.71 22.19 -12.56
N PRO A 5 15.00 22.48 -12.32
CA PRO A 5 15.41 23.79 -11.85
C PRO A 5 15.18 24.80 -12.98
N HIS A 6 14.43 25.85 -12.70
CA HIS A 6 14.25 26.97 -13.62
C HIS A 6 14.67 28.29 -12.94
N GLY A 7 15.29 29.18 -13.71
CA GLY A 7 15.87 30.43 -13.22
C GLY A 7 14.87 31.57 -13.00
N THR A 8 13.58 31.33 -13.22
CA THR A 8 12.49 32.30 -13.04
C THR A 8 11.30 31.62 -12.37
N ASN A 9 10.40 32.44 -11.82
CA ASN A 9 9.28 32.20 -10.87
C ASN A 9 8.30 31.02 -11.13
N ASN A 10 8.64 30.03 -11.93
CA ASN A 10 7.82 28.90 -12.32
C ASN A 10 8.52 27.57 -11.97
N VAL A 11 7.75 26.59 -11.52
CA VAL A 11 8.21 25.20 -11.37
C VAL A 11 7.73 24.39 -12.58
N ILE A 12 8.65 23.75 -13.29
CA ILE A 12 8.31 22.85 -14.41
C ILE A 12 8.26 21.42 -13.88
N LEU A 13 7.09 20.81 -14.03
CA LEU A 13 6.87 19.40 -13.74
C LEU A 13 7.19 18.57 -14.97
N ASP A 14 8.19 17.69 -14.84
CA ASP A 14 8.57 16.72 -15.85
C ASP A 14 7.87 15.37 -15.58
N ALA A 15 7.33 14.76 -16.63
CA ALA A 15 6.65 13.47 -16.56
C ALA A 15 6.95 12.64 -17.80
N THR A 16 7.38 11.40 -17.58
CA THR A 16 7.65 10.44 -18.64
C THR A 16 6.53 9.41 -18.73
N LEU A 17 6.19 9.00 -19.95
CA LEU A 17 5.22 7.92 -20.17
C LEU A 17 5.86 6.56 -19.88
N THR A 18 5.05 5.61 -19.42
CA THR A 18 5.43 4.19 -19.37
C THR A 18 5.54 3.61 -20.79
N ASP A 19 6.06 2.39 -20.92
CA ASP A 19 6.13 1.70 -22.22
C ASP A 19 4.75 1.60 -22.88
N THR A 20 3.72 1.26 -22.13
CA THR A 20 2.33 1.22 -22.61
C THR A 20 1.86 2.60 -23.05
N GLY A 21 2.17 3.65 -22.27
CA GLY A 21 1.83 5.03 -22.64
C GLY A 21 2.53 5.47 -23.93
N ARG A 22 3.82 5.16 -24.10
CA ARG A 22 4.57 5.40 -25.33
C ARG A 22 3.99 4.64 -26.52
N ALA A 23 3.58 3.39 -26.32
CA ALA A 23 2.94 2.60 -27.37
C ALA A 23 1.61 3.22 -27.83
N PHE A 24 0.80 3.74 -26.90
CA PHE A 24 -0.44 4.45 -27.25
C PHE A 24 -0.16 5.78 -27.95
N LEU A 25 0.82 6.56 -27.49
CA LEU A 25 1.22 7.80 -28.16
C LEU A 25 1.74 7.53 -29.58
N ALA A 26 2.51 6.46 -29.77
CA ALA A 26 3.10 6.07 -31.05
C ALA A 26 2.07 5.62 -32.10
N LYS A 27 0.85 5.23 -31.70
CA LYS A 27 -0.23 4.91 -32.65
C LYS A 27 -0.64 6.10 -33.51
N ASN A 28 -0.50 7.33 -32.97
CA ASN A 28 -0.80 8.59 -33.66
C ASN A 28 -2.16 8.61 -34.39
N ASP A 29 -3.16 7.97 -33.79
CA ASP A 29 -4.53 7.83 -34.32
C ASP A 29 -5.54 8.73 -33.57
N GLY A 30 -5.04 9.61 -32.69
CA GLY A 30 -5.85 10.48 -31.83
C GLY A 30 -6.47 9.77 -30.63
N SER A 31 -6.20 8.48 -30.40
CA SER A 31 -6.78 7.73 -29.28
C SER A 31 -6.11 8.02 -27.93
N PHE A 32 -4.94 8.67 -27.92
CA PHE A 32 -4.19 8.93 -26.70
C PHE A 32 -4.57 10.30 -26.11
N SER A 33 -5.15 10.30 -24.91
CA SER A 33 -5.50 11.50 -24.16
C SER A 33 -5.30 11.29 -22.67
N ILE A 34 -4.73 12.29 -21.98
CA ILE A 34 -4.55 12.30 -20.53
C ILE A 34 -5.80 12.94 -19.91
N VAL A 35 -6.70 12.11 -19.38
CA VAL A 35 -7.98 12.57 -18.80
C VAL A 35 -7.95 12.70 -17.28
N LYS A 36 -6.95 12.11 -16.62
CA LYS A 36 -6.77 12.11 -15.16
C LYS A 36 -5.29 12.13 -14.85
N PHE A 37 -4.94 12.81 -13.76
CA PHE A 37 -3.61 12.78 -13.18
C PHE A 37 -3.73 12.67 -11.66
N ALA A 38 -2.65 12.26 -11.02
CA ALA A 38 -2.49 12.31 -9.58
C ALA A 38 -1.09 12.85 -9.29
N VAL A 39 -0.98 13.65 -8.25
CA VAL A 39 0.32 14.10 -7.70
C VAL A 39 0.66 13.26 -6.47
N GLY A 40 1.93 13.26 -6.09
CA GLY A 40 2.39 12.67 -4.85
C GLY A 40 3.64 13.38 -4.36
N ASP A 41 4.08 12.99 -3.18
CA ASP A 41 5.13 13.65 -2.39
C ASP A 41 6.11 12.62 -1.80
N ASP A 42 6.31 11.50 -2.50
CA ASP A 42 7.17 10.39 -2.08
C ASP A 42 8.63 10.82 -1.81
N GLU A 43 9.06 11.94 -2.38
CA GLU A 43 10.40 12.51 -2.23
C GLU A 43 10.53 13.49 -1.04
N VAL A 44 9.43 13.80 -0.35
CA VAL A 44 9.41 14.70 0.80
C VAL A 44 9.72 13.96 2.10
N ASP A 45 10.84 14.31 2.73
CA ASP A 45 11.18 13.78 4.05
C ASP A 45 10.46 14.54 5.18
N TYR A 46 9.27 14.06 5.55
CA TYR A 46 8.49 14.59 6.66
C TYR A 46 9.12 14.38 8.05
N THR A 47 10.19 13.59 8.20
CA THR A 47 10.87 13.43 9.50
C THR A 47 11.53 14.73 9.96
N LEU A 48 11.90 15.62 9.02
CA LEU A 48 12.41 16.96 9.30
C LEU A 48 11.39 17.82 10.07
N ILE A 49 10.10 17.65 9.81
CA ILE A 49 9.04 18.34 10.57
C ILE A 49 8.95 17.79 12.00
N LYS A 50 9.09 16.47 12.17
CA LYS A 50 9.09 15.84 13.50
C LYS A 50 10.28 16.31 14.33
N GLN A 51 11.44 16.48 13.71
CA GLN A 51 12.69 16.86 14.38
C GLN A 51 12.78 18.36 14.68
N PHE A 52 12.41 19.23 13.75
CA PHE A 52 12.64 20.68 13.84
C PHE A 52 11.36 21.51 14.02
N GLY A 53 10.20 20.84 14.14
CA GLY A 53 8.89 21.50 14.16
C GLY A 53 8.46 22.03 12.79
N ARG A 54 7.22 22.49 12.68
CA ARG A 54 6.62 22.88 11.38
C ARG A 54 7.33 24.07 10.72
N THR A 55 7.73 25.08 11.50
CA THR A 55 8.31 26.33 10.95
C THR A 55 9.67 26.10 10.31
N VAL A 56 10.58 25.41 11.01
CA VAL A 56 11.93 25.15 10.51
C VAL A 56 11.97 23.90 9.63
N GLY A 57 11.16 22.88 9.96
CA GLY A 57 11.08 21.65 9.18
C GLY A 57 10.62 21.87 7.74
N LYS A 58 9.61 22.73 7.51
CA LYS A 58 9.16 23.05 6.15
C LYS A 58 10.26 23.72 5.32
N GLU A 59 10.97 24.67 5.92
CA GLU A 59 12.05 25.41 5.25
C GLU A 59 13.21 24.48 4.90
N LYS A 60 13.52 23.53 5.79
CA LYS A 60 14.51 22.48 5.53
C LYS A 60 14.09 21.56 4.40
N ILE A 61 12.82 21.14 4.33
CA ILE A 61 12.30 20.35 3.22
C ILE A 61 12.49 21.13 1.91
N GLU A 62 11.97 22.36 1.84
CA GLU A 62 12.03 23.20 0.63
C GLU A 62 13.47 23.44 0.14
N LYS A 63 14.43 23.59 1.06
CA LYS A 63 15.85 23.82 0.72
C LYS A 63 16.64 22.55 0.43
N ASN A 64 16.24 21.42 0.99
CA ASN A 64 17.01 20.17 0.89
C ASN A 64 16.48 19.21 -0.18
N THR A 65 15.21 19.34 -0.59
CA THR A 65 14.67 18.51 -1.68
C THR A 65 15.40 18.88 -2.98
N PRO A 66 16.23 17.98 -3.53
CA PRO A 66 17.00 18.29 -4.71
C PRO A 66 16.08 18.38 -5.94
N PRO A 67 16.41 19.20 -6.95
CA PRO A 67 15.79 19.05 -8.25
C PRO A 67 16.18 17.70 -8.87
N PHE A 68 15.23 17.02 -9.52
CA PHE A 68 15.49 15.74 -10.21
C PHE A 68 14.60 15.61 -11.45
N GLN A 69 15.01 14.76 -12.40
CA GLN A 69 14.31 14.55 -13.67
C GLN A 69 13.35 13.36 -13.59
N ALA A 70 12.38 13.28 -14.50
CA ALA A 70 11.49 12.14 -14.55
C ALA A 70 12.23 10.88 -15.03
N LEU A 71 12.28 9.85 -14.19
CA LEU A 71 12.82 8.54 -14.55
C LEU A 71 11.78 7.69 -15.27
N THR A 72 12.21 6.93 -16.27
CA THR A 72 11.34 6.00 -17.03
C THR A 72 11.22 4.62 -16.39
N ASN A 73 11.98 4.35 -15.34
CA ASN A 73 11.96 3.08 -14.63
C ASN A 73 10.75 3.00 -13.69
N ALA A 74 9.88 2.02 -13.93
CA ALA A 74 8.67 1.79 -13.16
C ALA A 74 8.91 1.50 -11.67
N ALA A 75 10.12 1.08 -11.27
CA ALA A 75 10.47 0.91 -9.85
C ALA A 75 10.48 2.24 -9.06
N PHE A 76 10.64 3.37 -9.77
CA PHE A 76 10.58 4.73 -9.23
C PHE A 76 9.28 5.45 -9.63
N ALA A 77 8.25 4.69 -10.00
CA ALA A 77 6.92 5.25 -10.21
C ALA A 77 6.33 5.75 -8.87
N LEU A 78 5.34 6.65 -8.98
CA LEU A 78 4.61 7.18 -7.83
C LEU A 78 3.98 6.04 -7.02
N LYS A 79 4.33 5.93 -5.75
CA LYS A 79 3.87 4.90 -4.81
C LYS A 79 2.70 5.39 -4.00
N ASN A 80 2.76 6.62 -3.49
CA ASN A 80 1.70 7.22 -2.70
C ASN A 80 1.13 8.44 -3.43
N ARG A 81 -0.18 8.43 -3.68
CA ARG A 81 -0.89 9.55 -4.31
C ARG A 81 -1.42 10.47 -3.22
N CYS A 82 -1.26 11.77 -3.40
CA CYS A 82 -1.97 12.74 -2.57
C CYS A 82 -3.48 12.60 -2.79
N VAL A 83 -4.24 12.73 -1.71
CA VAL A 83 -5.71 12.71 -1.74
C VAL A 83 -6.21 14.15 -1.66
N SER A 84 -7.21 14.48 -2.47
CA SER A 84 -7.91 15.78 -2.40
C SER A 84 -9.09 15.65 -1.46
N LEU A 85 -9.16 16.55 -0.48
CA LEU A 85 -10.19 16.54 0.56
C LEU A 85 -10.87 17.90 0.63
N SER A 86 -12.19 17.90 0.84
CA SER A 86 -12.98 19.14 0.92
C SER A 86 -12.86 19.80 2.29
N ASN A 87 -12.49 19.04 3.33
CA ASN A 87 -12.40 19.54 4.71
C ASN A 87 -11.04 20.25 4.97
N PRO A 88 -11.02 21.60 5.10
CA PRO A 88 -9.78 22.34 5.35
C PRO A 88 -9.30 22.23 6.81
N ASN A 89 -10.15 21.76 7.72
CA ASN A 89 -9.84 21.63 9.15
C ASN A 89 -9.31 20.24 9.51
N LEU A 90 -9.04 19.38 8.53
CA LEU A 90 -8.48 18.06 8.79
C LEU A 90 -7.03 18.20 9.30
N ILE A 91 -6.81 17.74 10.53
CA ILE A 91 -5.48 17.81 11.17
C ILE A 91 -4.73 16.48 11.04
N ARG A 92 -5.44 15.36 10.88
CA ARG A 92 -4.85 14.00 10.85
C ARG A 92 -5.53 13.10 9.83
N LEU A 93 -4.72 12.28 9.17
CA LEU A 93 -5.19 11.18 8.33
C LEU A 93 -5.43 9.92 9.18
N PRO A 94 -6.36 9.04 8.78
CA PRO A 94 -6.54 7.75 9.42
C PRO A 94 -5.31 6.85 9.20
N SER A 95 -5.25 5.77 9.97
CA SER A 95 -4.26 4.70 9.85
C SER A 95 -4.96 3.35 9.88
N LEU A 96 -4.33 2.33 9.29
CA LEU A 96 -4.84 0.97 9.31
C LEU A 96 -4.19 0.17 10.45
N ALA A 97 -5.00 -0.59 11.18
CA ALA A 97 -4.57 -1.50 12.21
C ALA A 97 -4.93 -2.95 11.84
N LEU A 98 -4.01 -3.88 12.10
CA LEU A 98 -4.22 -5.31 11.91
C LEU A 98 -4.79 -5.93 13.19
N ALA A 99 -5.84 -6.73 13.05
CA ALA A 99 -6.38 -7.58 14.10
C ALA A 99 -6.67 -8.98 13.56
N GLY A 100 -6.75 -9.97 14.43
CA GLY A 100 -7.11 -11.34 14.04
C GLY A 100 -6.37 -12.41 14.83
N VAL A 101 -6.65 -13.67 14.49
CA VAL A 101 -6.05 -14.82 15.17
C VAL A 101 -4.63 -15.03 14.68
N GLY A 102 -3.68 -15.18 15.62
CA GLY A 102 -2.27 -15.46 15.30
C GLY A 102 -1.49 -14.23 14.81
N VAL A 103 -2.06 -13.03 14.99
CA VAL A 103 -1.37 -11.75 14.76
C VAL A 103 -0.58 -11.37 16.00
N ASN A 104 0.72 -11.15 15.84
CA ASN A 104 1.51 -10.42 16.82
C ASN A 104 1.34 -8.91 16.56
N SER A 105 0.53 -8.25 17.38
CA SER A 105 0.21 -6.82 17.24
C SER A 105 1.40 -5.88 17.44
N THR A 106 2.49 -6.36 18.06
CA THR A 106 3.71 -5.56 18.27
C THR A 106 4.58 -5.55 17.02
N THR A 107 4.65 -6.68 16.31
CA THR A 107 5.53 -6.85 15.14
C THR A 107 4.79 -6.85 13.81
N ASN A 108 3.44 -6.81 13.82
CA ASN A 108 2.60 -7.01 12.63
C ASN A 108 2.99 -8.28 11.85
N VAL A 109 3.20 -9.38 12.58
CA VAL A 109 3.52 -10.69 11.99
C VAL A 109 2.33 -11.62 12.19
N VAL A 110 1.90 -12.29 11.12
CA VAL A 110 0.87 -13.32 11.14
C VAL A 110 1.53 -14.69 10.97
N SER A 111 1.33 -15.58 11.93
CA SER A 111 1.82 -16.96 11.83
C SER A 111 0.73 -17.89 11.28
N ILE A 112 1.06 -18.58 10.20
CA ILE A 112 0.22 -19.57 9.53
C ILE A 112 1.04 -20.82 9.22
N GLY A 113 0.37 -21.96 9.04
CA GLY A 113 1.00 -23.24 8.80
C GLY A 113 0.48 -23.93 7.56
N THR A 114 1.16 -25.00 7.14
CA THR A 114 0.74 -25.81 5.98
C THR A 114 -0.06 -27.06 6.36
N THR A 115 -0.10 -27.44 7.64
CA THR A 115 -0.65 -28.73 8.08
C THR A 115 -1.81 -28.56 9.04
N THR A 116 -1.58 -28.03 10.24
CA THR A 116 -2.62 -27.91 11.28
C THR A 116 -3.33 -26.57 11.20
N THR A 117 -2.62 -25.49 10.84
CA THR A 117 -3.21 -24.15 10.74
C THR A 117 -3.13 -23.55 9.35
N ARG A 118 -3.89 -24.12 8.41
CA ARG A 118 -3.84 -23.72 6.99
C ARG A 118 -4.51 -22.39 6.67
N THR A 119 -5.28 -21.83 7.61
CA THR A 119 -6.09 -20.63 7.39
C THR A 119 -6.05 -19.72 8.62
N ARG A 120 -6.07 -18.40 8.40
CA ARG A 120 -6.22 -17.37 9.45
C ARG A 120 -7.24 -16.34 9.03
N GLN A 121 -8.18 -16.05 9.92
CA GLN A 121 -9.09 -14.93 9.76
C GLN A 121 -8.43 -13.66 10.32
N LEU A 122 -8.34 -12.65 9.47
CA LEU A 122 -7.73 -11.35 9.74
C LEU A 122 -8.78 -10.26 9.51
N ALA A 123 -8.63 -9.18 10.26
CA ALA A 123 -9.41 -7.96 10.10
C ALA A 123 -8.45 -6.78 10.00
N VAL A 124 -8.68 -5.91 9.03
CA VAL A 124 -7.99 -4.62 8.92
C VAL A 124 -9.00 -3.53 9.22
N GLN A 125 -8.64 -2.63 10.12
CA GLN A 125 -9.54 -1.62 10.66
C GLN A 125 -8.95 -0.22 10.48
N GLN A 126 -9.75 0.72 10.00
CA GLN A 126 -9.38 2.13 10.02
C GLN A 126 -9.49 2.68 11.45
N THR A 127 -8.40 3.30 11.88
CA THR A 127 -8.21 3.90 13.19
C THR A 127 -7.75 5.35 13.02
N ILE A 128 -7.87 6.15 14.07
CA ILE A 128 -7.35 7.51 14.09
C ILE A 128 -6.65 7.76 15.42
N GLY A 129 -5.50 8.45 15.36
CA GLY A 129 -4.66 8.69 16.53
C GLY A 129 -4.80 10.10 17.10
N GLY A 130 -4.16 10.32 18.24
CA GLY A 130 -3.90 11.66 18.78
C GLY A 130 -5.08 12.37 19.44
N GLY A 131 -6.12 11.63 19.84
CA GLY A 131 -7.29 12.16 20.54
C GLY A 131 -8.45 12.55 19.63
N GLU A 132 -8.34 12.34 18.31
CA GLU A 132 -9.48 12.42 17.41
C GLU A 132 -10.49 11.32 17.73
N THR A 133 -11.78 11.65 17.66
CA THR A 133 -12.86 10.71 17.98
C THR A 133 -13.60 10.22 16.73
N THR A 134 -13.38 10.85 15.58
CA THR A 134 -14.08 10.52 14.33
C THR A 134 -13.17 10.63 13.12
N ILE A 135 -13.30 9.68 12.19
CA ILE A 135 -12.69 9.76 10.86
C ILE A 135 -13.62 10.54 9.93
N ASP A 136 -13.05 11.45 9.15
CA ASP A 136 -13.75 12.22 8.12
C ASP A 136 -14.44 11.28 7.11
N VAL A 137 -15.67 11.61 6.74
CA VAL A 137 -16.49 10.77 5.85
C VAL A 137 -15.85 10.56 4.47
N GLU A 138 -15.06 11.52 3.98
CA GLU A 138 -14.34 11.39 2.70
C GLU A 138 -13.18 10.38 2.78
N LEU A 139 -12.70 10.09 3.98
CA LEU A 139 -11.58 9.18 4.26
C LEU A 139 -12.04 7.81 4.74
N ARG A 140 -13.35 7.56 4.85
CA ARG A 140 -13.89 6.24 5.21
C ARG A 140 -13.93 5.33 3.99
N ASP A 141 -13.08 4.31 3.98
CA ASP A 141 -12.91 3.43 2.83
C ASP A 141 -14.14 2.54 2.59
N GLN A 142 -14.72 2.56 1.39
CA GLN A 142 -15.78 1.63 1.00
C GLN A 142 -15.25 0.26 0.54
N ALA A 143 -13.99 0.23 0.11
CA ALA A 143 -13.31 -0.97 -0.32
C ALA A 143 -11.81 -0.90 -0.02
N PHE A 144 -11.21 -2.07 0.11
CA PHE A 144 -9.80 -2.28 0.38
C PHE A 144 -9.18 -3.13 -0.73
N VAL A 145 -7.99 -2.75 -1.17
CA VAL A 145 -7.20 -3.54 -2.11
C VAL A 145 -6.18 -4.35 -1.31
N LEU A 146 -6.26 -5.67 -1.45
CA LEU A 146 -5.33 -6.62 -0.89
C LEU A 146 -4.40 -7.11 -1.98
N GLU A 147 -3.11 -7.11 -1.70
CA GLU A 147 -2.07 -7.68 -2.53
C GLU A 147 -1.29 -8.72 -1.73
N LEU A 148 -1.15 -9.92 -2.29
CA LEU A 148 -0.43 -11.03 -1.68
C LEU A 148 0.29 -11.87 -2.73
N ASP A 149 1.25 -12.68 -2.30
CA ASP A 149 1.94 -13.61 -3.19
C ASP A 149 1.05 -14.80 -3.57
N ASN A 150 0.66 -14.87 -4.84
CA ASN A 150 -0.21 -15.89 -5.40
C ASN A 150 0.38 -17.31 -5.32
N ARG A 151 1.70 -17.45 -5.15
CA ARG A 151 2.34 -18.77 -5.06
C ARG A 151 2.05 -19.44 -3.72
N PHE A 152 1.94 -18.64 -2.66
CA PHE A 152 1.88 -19.15 -1.29
C PHE A 152 0.52 -18.94 -0.64
N LEU A 153 -0.10 -17.79 -0.90
CA LEU A 153 -1.30 -17.36 -0.20
C LEU A 153 -2.49 -17.21 -1.15
N GLN A 154 -3.68 -17.27 -0.58
CA GLN A 154 -4.95 -16.95 -1.24
C GLN A 154 -5.95 -16.40 -0.23
N VAL A 155 -6.89 -15.60 -0.70
CA VAL A 155 -8.10 -15.27 0.09
C VAL A 155 -9.09 -16.41 -0.12
N LEU A 156 -9.61 -17.00 0.97
CA LEU A 156 -10.59 -18.09 0.86
C LEU A 156 -11.90 -17.60 0.26
N SER A 157 -12.57 -18.51 -0.46
CA SER A 157 -13.87 -18.29 -1.10
C SER A 157 -13.90 -17.15 -2.14
N ARG A 158 -12.73 -16.73 -2.64
CA ARG A 158 -12.63 -15.70 -3.66
C ARG A 158 -11.43 -15.91 -4.59
N ALA A 159 -11.65 -15.72 -5.89
CA ALA A 159 -10.57 -15.70 -6.88
C ALA A 159 -9.93 -14.29 -6.92
N PRO A 160 -8.63 -14.18 -7.23
CA PRO A 160 -7.98 -12.89 -7.41
C PRO A 160 -8.59 -12.14 -8.59
N ASP A 161 -8.77 -10.82 -8.44
CA ASP A 161 -9.26 -9.95 -9.52
C ASP A 161 -8.20 -9.79 -10.61
N ASN A 162 -6.91 -9.82 -10.24
CA ASN A 162 -5.79 -9.82 -11.16
C ASN A 162 -4.58 -10.56 -10.57
N VAL A 163 -3.76 -11.18 -11.43
CA VAL A 163 -2.44 -11.72 -11.06
C VAL A 163 -1.42 -11.18 -12.05
N ASP A 164 -0.42 -10.46 -11.55
CA ASP A 164 0.61 -9.89 -12.41
C ASP A 164 1.72 -10.89 -12.78
N ALA A 165 2.65 -10.46 -13.65
CA ALA A 165 3.79 -11.28 -14.09
C ALA A 165 4.72 -11.69 -12.94
N GLN A 166 4.71 -10.96 -11.82
CA GLN A 166 5.48 -11.23 -10.62
C GLN A 166 4.74 -12.13 -9.61
N GLN A 167 3.60 -12.70 -10.00
CA GLN A 167 2.75 -13.53 -9.13
C GLN A 167 2.18 -12.77 -7.93
N ARG A 168 1.97 -11.46 -8.02
CA ARG A 168 1.18 -10.72 -7.02
C ARG A 168 -0.29 -10.80 -7.39
N ALA A 169 -1.07 -11.43 -6.52
CA ALA A 169 -2.52 -11.50 -6.64
C ALA A 169 -3.15 -10.27 -5.97
N THR A 170 -4.05 -9.60 -6.70
CA THR A 170 -4.82 -8.45 -6.22
C THR A 170 -6.26 -8.87 -5.95
N TYR A 171 -6.81 -8.46 -4.81
CA TYR A 171 -8.21 -8.67 -4.42
C TYR A 171 -8.83 -7.34 -3.97
N ILE A 172 -10.03 -7.02 -4.46
CA ILE A 172 -10.76 -5.80 -4.10
C ILE A 172 -11.93 -6.16 -3.18
N LEU A 173 -11.73 -6.03 -1.88
CA LEU A 173 -12.72 -6.40 -0.87
C LEU A 173 -13.58 -5.20 -0.47
N SER A 174 -14.91 -5.35 -0.48
CA SER A 174 -15.80 -4.34 0.10
C SER A 174 -15.65 -4.32 1.63
N ARG A 175 -15.88 -3.16 2.25
CA ARG A 175 -15.90 -3.03 3.71
C ARG A 175 -16.99 -3.91 4.34
N ASP A 176 -16.78 -4.29 5.60
CA ASP A 176 -17.80 -4.95 6.42
C ASP A 176 -18.94 -3.98 6.74
N THR A 177 -20.07 -4.52 7.21
CA THR A 177 -21.23 -3.71 7.62
C THR A 177 -21.01 -2.94 8.93
N THR A 178 -20.10 -3.42 9.78
CA THR A 178 -19.75 -2.81 11.05
C THR A 178 -18.68 -1.74 10.88
N GLU A 179 -18.78 -0.67 11.65
CA GLU A 179 -17.77 0.40 11.72
C GLU A 179 -17.01 0.35 13.05
N THR A 180 -15.80 0.89 13.07
CA THR A 180 -15.02 1.04 14.30
C THR A 180 -15.64 2.12 15.20
N SER A 181 -15.23 2.19 16.47
CA SER A 181 -15.72 3.20 17.43
C SER A 181 -15.48 4.65 17.00
N VAL A 182 -14.59 4.88 16.05
CA VAL A 182 -14.27 6.20 15.47
C VAL A 182 -14.96 6.43 14.11
N GLY A 183 -15.92 5.59 13.74
CA GLY A 183 -16.62 5.63 12.45
C GLY A 183 -15.75 5.19 11.26
N GLY A 184 -14.66 4.47 11.51
CA GLY A 184 -13.78 3.94 10.48
C GLY A 184 -14.33 2.67 9.85
N SER A 185 -14.00 2.46 8.57
CA SER A 185 -14.34 1.21 7.89
C SER A 185 -13.39 0.08 8.32
N GLN A 186 -13.87 -1.15 8.21
CA GLN A 186 -13.07 -2.35 8.43
C GLN A 186 -13.35 -3.38 7.33
N VAL A 187 -12.44 -4.32 7.17
CA VAL A 187 -12.60 -5.46 6.27
C VAL A 187 -12.10 -6.72 6.94
N THR A 188 -12.92 -7.76 6.92
CA THR A 188 -12.57 -9.09 7.43
C THR A 188 -12.36 -10.05 6.27
N PHE A 189 -11.24 -10.76 6.27
CA PHE A 189 -10.90 -11.74 5.24
C PHE A 189 -10.17 -12.93 5.84
N THR A 190 -10.29 -14.08 5.20
CA THR A 190 -9.56 -15.28 5.62
C THR A 190 -8.45 -15.57 4.62
N VAL A 191 -7.21 -15.54 5.10
CA VAL A 191 -6.03 -15.92 4.33
C VAL A 191 -5.81 -17.42 4.49
N GLY A 192 -5.62 -18.11 3.38
CA GLY A 192 -5.26 -19.53 3.33
C GLY A 192 -3.91 -19.75 2.68
N VAL A 193 -3.20 -20.78 3.13
CA VAL A 193 -1.96 -21.24 2.50
C VAL A 193 -2.30 -22.25 1.40
N LYS A 194 -1.77 -22.02 0.20
CA LYS A 194 -1.84 -22.99 -0.91
C LYS A 194 -0.99 -24.21 -0.60
N ALA A 195 -1.11 -25.26 -1.40
CA ALA A 195 -0.21 -26.41 -1.26
C ALA A 195 1.22 -25.97 -1.64
N ILE A 196 2.14 -26.04 -0.67
CA ILE A 196 3.56 -25.72 -0.87
C ILE A 196 4.36 -27.02 -0.81
N THR A 197 5.17 -27.28 -1.83
CA THR A 197 6.00 -28.49 -1.91
C THR A 197 7.30 -28.33 -1.12
N GLU A 198 7.97 -29.45 -0.83
CA GLU A 198 9.31 -29.44 -0.23
C GLU A 198 10.30 -28.60 -1.04
N SER A 199 10.30 -28.76 -2.36
CA SER A 199 11.20 -28.02 -3.25
C SER A 199 10.97 -26.51 -3.18
N GLN A 200 9.72 -26.08 -3.02
CA GLN A 200 9.39 -24.66 -2.83
C GLN A 200 9.91 -24.14 -1.49
N PHE A 201 9.86 -24.92 -0.41
CA PHE A 201 10.51 -24.56 0.86
C PHE A 201 12.05 -24.47 0.74
N GLN A 202 12.68 -25.33 -0.06
CA GLN A 202 14.13 -25.23 -0.29
C GLN A 202 14.50 -23.93 -1.03
N VAL A 203 13.72 -23.55 -2.04
CA VAL A 203 13.96 -22.34 -2.85
C VAL A 203 13.59 -21.06 -2.10
N TYR A 204 12.38 -20.99 -1.54
CA TYR A 204 11.79 -19.77 -0.97
C TYR A 204 11.87 -19.68 0.55
N GLY A 205 12.30 -20.75 1.22
CA GLY A 205 12.48 -20.74 2.67
C GLY A 205 13.64 -19.84 3.09
N ALA A 206 13.50 -19.27 4.29
CA ALA A 206 14.46 -18.33 4.87
C ALA A 206 15.88 -18.92 4.91
N LYS A 207 16.89 -18.06 4.71
CA LYS A 207 18.30 -18.46 4.57
C LYS A 207 18.79 -19.38 5.71
N TYR A 208 18.36 -19.09 6.94
CA TYR A 208 18.75 -19.83 8.15
C TYR A 208 17.67 -20.79 8.67
N ASN A 209 16.49 -20.81 8.06
CA ASN A 209 15.39 -21.70 8.42
C ASN A 209 14.55 -22.05 7.19
N LYS A 210 14.86 -23.18 6.55
CA LYS A 210 14.14 -23.65 5.36
C LYS A 210 12.73 -24.19 5.65
N ASN A 211 12.33 -24.28 6.92
CA ASN A 211 10.97 -24.65 7.31
C ASN A 211 10.04 -23.43 7.43
N LEU A 212 10.54 -22.22 7.15
CA LEU A 212 9.80 -20.97 7.24
C LEU A 212 9.90 -20.21 5.91
N ILE A 213 8.75 -19.84 5.33
CA ILE A 213 8.66 -18.89 4.23
C ILE A 213 8.07 -17.59 4.79
N SER A 214 8.77 -16.48 4.60
CA SER A 214 8.26 -15.14 4.89
C SER A 214 7.74 -14.51 3.60
N THR A 215 6.51 -14.06 3.62
CA THR A 215 5.89 -13.28 2.53
C THR A 215 5.16 -12.08 3.13
N PHE A 216 4.83 -11.10 2.31
CA PHE A 216 4.18 -9.87 2.76
C PHE A 216 2.80 -9.75 2.15
N VAL A 217 1.86 -9.25 2.96
CA VAL A 217 0.53 -8.86 2.51
C VAL A 217 0.42 -7.36 2.65
N ARG A 218 0.03 -6.70 1.56
CA ARG A 218 -0.22 -5.26 1.52
C ARG A 218 -1.72 -5.03 1.42
N VAL A 219 -2.23 -4.17 2.29
CA VAL A 219 -3.64 -3.76 2.31
C VAL A 219 -3.68 -2.25 2.14
N SER A 220 -4.46 -1.76 1.19
CA SER A 220 -4.64 -0.33 0.97
C SER A 220 -6.11 0.08 0.94
N GLY A 221 -6.40 1.21 1.58
CA GLY A 221 -7.71 1.87 1.51
C GLY A 221 -7.88 2.58 0.16
N LEU A 222 -9.01 2.35 -0.51
CA LEU A 222 -9.23 2.89 -1.86
C LEU A 222 -9.43 4.42 -1.87
N GLN A 223 -10.07 4.98 -0.85
CA GLN A 223 -10.36 6.41 -0.72
C GLN A 223 -9.32 7.12 0.14
N SER A 224 -8.99 6.53 1.29
CA SER A 224 -8.04 7.13 2.23
C SER A 224 -6.59 7.08 1.73
N GLY A 225 -6.28 6.14 0.82
CA GLY A 225 -4.92 5.88 0.37
C GLY A 225 -4.00 5.32 1.46
N THR A 226 -4.54 5.00 2.64
CA THR A 226 -3.77 4.44 3.75
C THR A 226 -3.29 3.03 3.40
N VAL A 227 -2.06 2.70 3.77
CA VAL A 227 -1.44 1.41 3.46
C VAL A 227 -0.96 0.75 4.74
N LEU A 228 -1.24 -0.54 4.87
CA LEU A 228 -0.72 -1.42 5.89
C LEU A 228 -0.03 -2.60 5.22
N GLU A 229 1.23 -2.81 5.56
CA GLU A 229 1.99 -3.99 5.15
C GLU A 229 2.33 -4.81 6.39
N PHE A 230 2.09 -6.11 6.32
CA PHE A 230 2.39 -7.03 7.41
C PHE A 230 3.02 -8.32 6.88
N GLU A 231 3.88 -8.92 7.70
CA GLU A 231 4.57 -10.15 7.35
C GLU A 231 3.67 -11.35 7.65
N VAL A 232 3.63 -12.31 6.73
CA VAL A 232 3.03 -13.63 6.93
C VAL A 232 4.12 -14.68 6.94
N GLN A 233 4.23 -15.36 8.07
CA GLN A 233 5.19 -16.42 8.33
C GLN A 233 4.51 -17.78 8.14
N ILE A 234 4.89 -18.47 7.08
CA ILE A 234 4.36 -19.79 6.70
C ILE A 234 5.29 -20.87 7.22
N ASN A 235 4.82 -21.60 8.23
CA ASN A 235 5.54 -22.69 8.85
C ASN A 235 5.20 -24.03 8.18
N LYS A 236 6.23 -24.82 7.90
CA LYS A 236 6.10 -26.12 7.22
C LYS A 236 5.36 -27.21 8.01
N LEU A 237 5.34 -27.13 9.34
CA LEU A 237 4.81 -28.19 10.21
C LEU A 237 3.66 -27.75 11.12
N SER A 238 3.27 -26.47 11.07
CA SER A 238 2.25 -25.85 11.94
C SER A 238 0.89 -25.69 11.28
#